data_AF-A0A258LSK9-F1
#
_entry.id   AF-A0A258LSK9-F1
#
_cell.length_a   1.000
_cell.length_b   1.000
_cell.length_c   1.000
_cell.angle_alpha   90.00
_cell.angle_beta   90.00
_cell.angle_gamma   90.00
#
_symmetry.space_group_name_H-M   'P 1'
#
loop_
_entity.id
_entity.type
_entity.pdbx_description
1 polymer ?
#
loop_
_entity_poly.entity_id
_entity_poly.type
_entity_poly.pdbx_seq_one_letter_code
_entity_poly.pdbx_strand_id
1 'polypeptide(L)'
;MSDALKLAPPIPAPRAGQRFTFSGLVGSSDAALIAQSALRYRSEFSVMVIFCAQAQEAQRLLEEIPAFAPQLKTRLLPDWEILPYDHFSPHQDLVSERLATLYELLNGSCDIVLVPITTALQKLGPPNFLSGHTFFFRQGDKLNEAALKLQLQQAGYDPVSSVMRPGEYSIRGGLIDLFPMGSSLPYRLDLFGDEIEQIRAFDPDTQRSLYPVKEVRLLPGHEFPFDDASRTAFRGRWREVFEGDPTRCSIYKDANLGIPSAGIESYLPLFFDECSTVFDYFPRSGDPVWLVNIGDVEESIKGFW
;
A
#
# COMPACT_ATOMS: atom_id res chain seq x y z
N MET A 1 32.48 13.27 -9.64
CA MET A 1 31.90 12.22 -10.50
C MET A 1 32.70 10.96 -10.23
N SER A 2 32.27 10.12 -9.30
CA SER A 2 32.96 8.85 -9.05
C SER A 2 32.66 7.90 -10.19
N ASP A 3 33.68 7.26 -10.75
CA ASP A 3 33.52 6.09 -11.61
C ASP A 3 32.71 5.04 -10.84
N ALA A 4 31.41 4.95 -11.13
CA ALA A 4 30.59 3.89 -10.59
C ALA A 4 31.16 2.58 -11.13
N LEU A 5 31.66 1.75 -10.23
CA LEU A 5 32.19 0.42 -10.53
C LEU A 5 31.16 -0.33 -11.38
N LYS A 6 31.45 -0.59 -12.66
CA LYS A 6 30.60 -1.40 -13.53
C LYS A 6 30.71 -2.85 -13.06
N LEU A 7 29.79 -3.26 -12.20
CA LEU A 7 29.74 -4.59 -11.61
C LEU A 7 28.92 -5.56 -12.47
N ALA A 8 28.08 -5.02 -13.36
CA ALA A 8 27.19 -5.79 -14.22
C ALA A 8 27.66 -5.83 -15.69
N PRO A 9 27.46 -6.96 -16.40
CA PRO A 9 27.58 -6.99 -17.85
C PRO A 9 26.59 -6.00 -18.49
N PRO A 10 26.89 -5.42 -19.67
CA PRO A 10 25.97 -4.52 -20.34
C PRO A 10 24.73 -5.29 -20.82
N ILE A 11 23.68 -5.30 -20.00
CA ILE A 11 22.35 -5.74 -20.42
C ILE A 11 21.82 -4.71 -21.41
N PRO A 12 21.35 -5.05 -22.61
CA PRO A 12 20.68 -4.09 -23.48
C PRO A 12 19.36 -3.62 -22.85
N ALA A 13 18.92 -2.40 -23.19
CA ALA A 13 17.61 -1.92 -22.74
C ALA A 13 16.51 -2.93 -23.15
N PRO A 14 15.59 -3.29 -22.24
CA PRO A 14 14.51 -4.21 -22.58
C PRO A 14 13.55 -3.56 -23.56
N ARG A 15 13.19 -4.29 -24.61
CA ARG A 15 12.05 -3.96 -25.46
C ARG A 15 10.83 -4.74 -25.02
N ALA A 16 9.64 -4.19 -25.22
CA ALA A 16 8.40 -4.89 -24.92
C ALA A 16 8.39 -6.29 -25.57
N GLY A 17 8.10 -7.32 -24.77
CA GLY A 17 8.08 -8.73 -25.20
C GLY A 17 9.45 -9.41 -25.26
N GLN A 18 10.57 -8.69 -25.11
CA GLN A 18 11.90 -9.30 -25.05
C GLN A 18 12.19 -9.86 -23.65
N ARG A 19 12.78 -11.05 -23.61
CA ARG A 19 13.18 -11.72 -22.35
C ARG A 19 14.68 -11.99 -22.35
N PHE A 20 15.28 -11.81 -21.19
CA PHE A 20 16.67 -12.16 -20.92
C PHE A 20 16.72 -13.04 -19.68
N THR A 21 17.63 -14.01 -19.68
CA THR A 21 17.88 -14.88 -18.54
C THR A 21 19.33 -14.72 -18.13
N PHE A 22 19.56 -14.45 -16.85
CA PHE A 22 20.88 -14.37 -16.25
C PHE A 22 21.02 -15.54 -15.28
N SER A 23 22.11 -16.29 -15.42
CA SER A 23 22.43 -17.45 -14.59
C SER A 23 23.83 -17.28 -14.00
N GLY A 24 24.10 -17.98 -12.89
CA GLY A 24 25.42 -17.93 -12.25
C GLY A 24 25.66 -16.66 -11.42
N LEU A 25 24.58 -15.97 -11.03
CA LEU A 25 24.63 -14.92 -10.02
C LEU A 25 24.85 -15.57 -8.65
N VAL A 26 25.84 -15.09 -7.91
CA VAL A 26 26.24 -15.60 -6.59
C VAL A 26 26.17 -14.46 -5.57
N GLY A 27 25.62 -14.74 -4.38
CA GLY A 27 25.41 -13.74 -3.33
C GLY A 27 24.61 -12.54 -3.84
N SER A 28 24.97 -11.34 -3.40
CA SER A 28 24.29 -10.07 -3.74
C SER A 28 24.57 -9.55 -5.17
N SER A 29 25.10 -10.39 -6.08
CA SER A 29 25.36 -9.98 -7.46
C SER A 29 24.09 -9.75 -8.27
N ASP A 30 22.97 -10.36 -7.88
CA ASP A 30 21.64 -10.08 -8.41
C ASP A 30 21.14 -8.68 -8.01
N ALA A 31 21.27 -8.31 -6.73
CA ALA A 31 20.96 -6.97 -6.24
C ALA A 31 21.80 -5.91 -6.96
N ALA A 32 23.10 -6.16 -7.12
CA ALA A 32 23.99 -5.28 -7.89
C ALA A 32 23.56 -5.15 -9.37
N LEU A 33 23.18 -6.27 -10.00
CA LEU A 33 22.70 -6.29 -11.38
C LEU A 33 21.41 -5.49 -11.56
N ILE A 34 20.44 -5.70 -10.67
CA ILE A 34 19.16 -5.00 -10.62
C ILE A 34 19.40 -3.50 -10.46
N ALA A 35 20.17 -3.11 -9.43
CA ALA A 35 20.46 -1.72 -9.11
C ALA A 35 21.13 -0.99 -10.29
N GLN A 36 22.16 -1.59 -10.89
CA GLN A 36 22.87 -0.97 -12.02
C GLN A 36 21.99 -0.88 -13.28
N SER A 37 21.17 -1.90 -13.54
CA SER A 37 20.23 -1.90 -14.66
C SER A 37 19.17 -0.83 -14.50
N ALA A 38 18.59 -0.71 -13.30
CA ALA A 38 17.59 0.29 -12.98
C ALA A 38 18.16 1.72 -13.11
N LEU A 39 19.38 1.96 -12.64
CA LEU A 39 20.05 3.26 -12.82
C LEU A 39 20.33 3.58 -14.29
N ARG A 40 20.86 2.61 -15.03
CA ARG A 40 21.28 2.81 -16.41
C ARG A 40 20.10 3.14 -17.33
N TYR A 41 18.96 2.51 -17.10
CA TYR A 41 17.79 2.56 -17.98
C TYR A 41 16.61 3.31 -17.36
N ARG A 42 16.82 4.06 -16.27
CA ARG A 42 15.77 4.78 -15.52
C ARG A 42 14.85 5.64 -16.39
N SER A 43 15.36 6.20 -17.49
CA SER A 43 14.61 7.05 -18.41
C SER A 43 13.85 6.27 -19.50
N GLU A 44 13.98 4.95 -19.56
CA GLU A 44 13.38 4.09 -20.59
C GLU A 44 12.17 3.29 -20.09
N PHE A 45 11.91 3.28 -18.78
CA PHE A 45 10.78 2.60 -18.16
C PHE A 45 10.22 3.43 -17.00
N SER A 46 8.93 3.24 -16.68
CA SER A 46 8.28 3.94 -15.57
C SER A 46 8.66 3.36 -14.21
N VAL A 47 8.69 2.03 -14.11
CA VAL A 47 9.04 1.28 -12.90
C VAL A 47 9.61 -0.10 -13.26
N MET A 48 10.49 -0.63 -12.41
CA MET A 48 10.92 -2.02 -12.46
C MET A 48 10.19 -2.83 -11.38
N VAL A 49 9.41 -3.84 -11.78
CA VAL A 49 8.66 -4.71 -10.87
C VAL A 49 9.32 -6.07 -10.81
N ILE A 50 9.70 -6.48 -9.61
CA ILE A 50 10.48 -7.71 -9.36
C ILE A 50 9.62 -8.70 -8.62
N PHE A 51 9.20 -9.76 -9.31
CA PHE A 51 8.51 -10.89 -8.71
C PHE A 51 9.52 -11.86 -8.12
N CYS A 52 9.44 -12.04 -6.81
CA CYS A 52 10.31 -12.95 -6.07
C CYS A 52 9.55 -14.25 -5.77
N ALA A 53 10.18 -15.40 -6.02
CA ALA A 53 9.58 -16.69 -5.73
C ALA A 53 9.25 -16.83 -4.22
N GLN A 54 10.05 -16.22 -3.35
CA GLN A 54 9.86 -16.23 -1.90
C GLN A 54 9.92 -14.82 -1.28
N ALA A 55 9.19 -14.61 -0.18
CA ALA A 55 9.20 -13.34 0.55
C ALA A 55 10.59 -12.98 1.12
N GLN A 56 11.36 -13.98 1.54
CA GLN A 56 12.73 -13.79 2.04
C GLN A 56 13.65 -13.17 0.98
N GLU A 57 13.48 -13.54 -0.29
CA GLU A 57 14.26 -12.96 -1.40
C GLU A 57 13.90 -11.48 -1.61
N ALA A 58 12.61 -11.16 -1.55
CA ALA A 58 12.14 -9.78 -1.66
C ALA A 58 12.69 -8.92 -0.50
N GLN A 59 12.68 -9.42 0.73
CA GLN A 59 13.25 -8.72 1.89
C GLN A 59 14.76 -8.52 1.75
N ARG A 60 15.50 -9.56 1.34
CA ARG A 60 16.94 -9.44 1.07
C ARG A 60 17.22 -8.36 0.02
N LEU A 61 16.49 -8.36 -1.09
CA LEU A 61 16.68 -7.37 -2.16
C LEU A 61 16.33 -5.96 -1.70
N LEU A 62 15.33 -5.79 -0.83
CA LEU A 62 14.98 -4.50 -0.24
C LEU A 62 16.15 -3.90 0.54
N GLU A 63 16.91 -4.74 1.25
CA GLU A 63 18.08 -4.34 2.04
C GLU A 63 19.35 -4.16 1.18
N GLU A 64 19.55 -5.02 0.18
CA GLU A 64 20.79 -5.05 -0.62
C GLU A 64 20.81 -4.00 -1.75
N ILE A 65 19.70 -3.75 -2.45
CA ILE A 65 19.65 -2.80 -3.58
C ILE A 65 20.13 -1.39 -3.19
N PRO A 66 19.70 -0.80 -2.04
CA PRO A 66 20.16 0.52 -1.62
C PRO A 66 21.68 0.61 -1.37
N ALA A 67 22.35 -0.50 -1.06
CA ALA A 67 23.81 -0.50 -0.90
C ALA A 67 24.54 -0.25 -2.23
N PHE A 68 23.94 -0.63 -3.36
CA PHE A 68 24.50 -0.42 -4.70
C PHE A 68 23.96 0.85 -5.37
N ALA A 69 22.73 1.25 -5.08
CA ALA A 69 22.08 2.41 -5.67
C ALA A 69 21.16 3.12 -4.67
N PRO A 70 21.71 3.86 -3.68
CA PRO A 70 20.93 4.51 -2.63
C PRO A 70 19.96 5.59 -3.13
N GLN A 71 20.14 6.07 -4.36
CA GLN A 71 19.27 7.03 -5.02
C GLN A 71 18.02 6.41 -5.66
N LEU A 72 17.95 5.08 -5.78
CA LEU A 72 16.75 4.41 -6.26
C LEU A 72 15.73 4.30 -5.13
N LYS A 73 14.48 4.66 -5.42
CA LYS A 73 13.39 4.48 -4.49
C LYS A 73 12.80 3.08 -4.64
N THR A 74 13.30 2.16 -3.84
CA THR A 74 12.84 0.76 -3.77
C THR A 74 11.73 0.60 -2.75
N ARG A 75 10.66 -0.10 -3.12
CA ARG A 75 9.54 -0.47 -2.24
C ARG A 75 9.31 -1.98 -2.25
N LEU A 76 8.78 -2.49 -1.15
CA LEU A 76 8.23 -3.85 -1.04
C LEU A 76 6.71 -3.72 -0.97
N LEU A 77 5.98 -4.58 -1.69
CA LEU A 77 4.56 -4.81 -1.42
C LEU A 77 4.49 -5.96 -0.41
N PRO A 78 4.24 -5.69 0.89
CA PRO A 78 4.27 -6.74 1.89
C PRO A 78 3.01 -7.60 1.81
N ASP A 79 3.13 -8.84 2.28
CA ASP A 79 1.98 -9.73 2.45
C ASP A 79 1.11 -9.29 3.63
N TRP A 80 -0.11 -9.80 3.71
CA TRP A 80 -0.94 -9.59 4.90
C TRP A 80 -0.43 -10.34 6.14
N GLU A 81 0.47 -11.32 5.98
CA GLU A 81 1.02 -12.17 7.04
C GLU A 81 -0.06 -12.94 7.83
N ILE A 82 -1.17 -13.23 7.16
CA ILE A 82 -2.24 -14.10 7.64
C ILE A 82 -2.50 -15.20 6.61
N LEU A 83 -3.09 -16.30 7.05
CA LEU A 83 -3.46 -17.36 6.12
C LEU A 83 -4.66 -16.94 5.26
N PRO A 84 -4.79 -17.47 4.03
CA PRO A 84 -6.03 -17.32 3.28
C PRO A 84 -7.23 -17.82 4.09
N TYR A 85 -8.28 -17.00 4.20
CA TYR A 85 -9.49 -17.30 4.99
C TYR A 85 -9.27 -17.42 6.51
N ASP A 86 -8.24 -16.76 7.03
CA ASP A 86 -8.02 -16.65 8.47
C ASP A 86 -9.09 -15.78 9.15
N HIS A 87 -9.26 -15.98 10.45
CA HIS A 87 -10.18 -15.21 11.30
C HIS A 87 -9.55 -13.94 11.87
N PHE A 88 -8.28 -13.68 11.54
CA PHE A 88 -7.55 -12.47 11.90
C PHE A 88 -7.53 -11.50 10.73
N SER A 89 -7.52 -10.20 11.04
CA SER A 89 -7.21 -9.15 10.06
C SER A 89 -5.70 -8.88 10.05
N PRO A 90 -5.14 -8.42 8.91
CA PRO A 90 -3.75 -8.01 8.85
C PRO A 90 -3.46 -6.88 9.83
N HIS A 91 -2.19 -6.78 10.25
CA HIS A 91 -1.75 -5.68 11.10
C HIS A 91 -1.89 -4.34 10.35
N GLN A 92 -2.31 -3.28 11.05
CA GLN A 92 -2.54 -1.97 10.43
C GLN A 92 -1.28 -1.36 9.82
N ASP A 93 -0.10 -1.67 10.36
CA ASP A 93 1.17 -1.25 9.77
C ASP A 93 1.40 -1.88 8.39
N LEU A 94 1.04 -3.16 8.21
CA LEU A 94 1.13 -3.85 6.92
C LEU A 94 0.13 -3.27 5.92
N VAL A 95 -1.11 -3.03 6.34
CA VAL A 95 -2.13 -2.38 5.50
C VAL A 95 -1.68 -0.98 5.07
N SER A 96 -1.13 -0.20 6.01
CA SER A 96 -0.57 1.13 5.77
C SER A 96 0.56 1.09 4.73
N GLU A 97 1.51 0.16 4.88
CA GLU A 97 2.63 0.00 3.96
C GLU A 97 2.17 -0.47 2.57
N ARG A 98 1.22 -1.41 2.49
CA ARG A 98 0.64 -1.86 1.22
C ARG A 98 -0.04 -0.73 0.47
N LEU A 99 -0.90 0.04 1.15
CA LEU A 99 -1.57 1.20 0.55
C LEU A 99 -0.56 2.24 0.07
N ALA A 100 0.51 2.51 0.83
CA ALA A 100 1.60 3.37 0.37
C ALA A 100 2.28 2.82 -0.89
N THR A 101 2.67 1.55 -0.90
CA THR A 101 3.36 0.94 -2.04
C THR A 101 2.48 0.93 -3.29
N LEU A 102 1.20 0.57 -3.15
CA LEU A 102 0.23 0.59 -4.26
C LEU A 102 -0.01 2.01 -4.77
N TYR A 103 -0.11 3.00 -3.86
CA TYR A 103 -0.27 4.41 -4.24
C TYR A 103 0.96 4.92 -5.00
N GLU A 104 2.17 4.60 -4.52
CA GLU A 104 3.40 5.02 -5.17
C GLU A 104 3.61 4.34 -6.52
N LEU A 105 3.29 3.04 -6.62
CA LEU A 105 3.32 2.29 -7.88
C LEU A 105 2.35 2.90 -8.91
N LEU A 106 1.11 3.18 -8.49
CA LEU A 106 0.09 3.78 -9.36
C LEU A 106 0.53 5.15 -9.91
N ASN A 107 1.20 5.95 -9.09
CA ASN A 107 1.64 7.29 -9.44
C ASN A 107 3.05 7.36 -10.04
N GLY A 108 3.72 6.22 -10.29
CA GLY A 108 5.09 6.19 -10.79
C GLY A 108 6.10 6.90 -9.87
N SER A 109 5.86 6.84 -8.56
CA SER A 109 6.64 7.55 -7.53
C SER A 109 7.66 6.65 -6.83
N CYS A 110 7.94 5.47 -7.39
CA CYS A 110 8.98 4.54 -6.98
C CYS A 110 9.70 3.99 -8.22
N ASP A 111 10.97 3.63 -8.07
CA ASP A 111 11.81 3.15 -9.18
C ASP A 111 11.77 1.63 -9.30
N ILE A 112 11.72 0.95 -8.15
CA ILE A 112 11.69 -0.51 -8.05
C ILE A 112 10.58 -0.90 -7.07
N VAL A 113 9.76 -1.89 -7.44
CA VAL A 113 8.82 -2.54 -6.53
C VAL A 113 9.10 -4.03 -6.48
N LEU A 114 9.37 -4.53 -5.28
CA LEU A 114 9.58 -5.94 -4.98
C LEU A 114 8.24 -6.53 -4.55
N VAL A 115 7.88 -7.68 -5.12
CA VAL A 115 6.61 -8.34 -4.86
C VAL A 115 6.85 -9.84 -4.70
N PRO A 116 6.65 -10.43 -3.51
CA PRO A 116 6.57 -11.88 -3.38
C PRO A 116 5.45 -12.41 -4.28
N ILE A 117 5.71 -13.48 -5.03
CA ILE A 117 4.74 -13.95 -6.03
C ILE A 117 3.41 -14.36 -5.41
N THR A 118 3.43 -14.95 -4.21
CA THR A 118 2.22 -15.32 -3.45
C THR A 118 1.35 -14.10 -3.13
N THR A 119 1.97 -12.96 -2.83
CA THR A 119 1.27 -11.68 -2.62
C THR A 119 0.72 -11.13 -3.95
N ALA A 120 1.43 -11.31 -5.07
CA ALA A 120 0.95 -10.89 -6.39
C ALA A 120 -0.29 -11.68 -6.88
N LEU A 121 -0.50 -12.90 -6.37
CA LEU A 121 -1.66 -13.74 -6.69
C LEU A 121 -2.94 -13.28 -5.99
N GLN A 122 -2.84 -12.49 -4.91
CA GLN A 122 -3.99 -11.97 -4.19
C GLN A 122 -4.75 -10.95 -5.05
N LYS A 123 -6.08 -10.94 -4.90
CA LYS A 123 -6.92 -9.87 -5.46
C LYS A 123 -6.74 -8.60 -4.66
N LEU A 124 -6.79 -7.48 -5.35
CA LEU A 124 -6.69 -6.14 -4.79
C LEU A 124 -7.98 -5.36 -5.06
N GLY A 125 -8.25 -4.33 -4.24
CA GLY A 125 -9.20 -3.30 -4.59
C GLY A 125 -8.78 -2.61 -5.90
N PRO A 126 -9.71 -2.09 -6.70
CA PRO A 126 -9.38 -1.44 -7.96
C PRO A 126 -8.65 -0.10 -7.75
N PRO A 127 -7.73 0.31 -8.64
CA PRO A 127 -6.95 1.56 -8.48
C PRO A 127 -7.79 2.84 -8.33
N ASN A 128 -9.01 2.84 -8.87
CA ASN A 128 -9.96 3.96 -8.72
C ASN A 128 -10.48 4.10 -7.29
N PHE A 129 -10.59 3.01 -6.52
CA PHE A 129 -10.91 3.06 -5.10
C PHE A 129 -9.81 3.81 -4.35
N LEU A 130 -8.55 3.39 -4.52
CA LEU A 130 -7.41 4.05 -3.87
C LEU A 130 -7.32 5.54 -4.24
N SER A 131 -7.42 5.86 -5.53
CA SER A 131 -7.32 7.24 -6.01
C SER A 131 -8.50 8.11 -5.55
N GLY A 132 -9.72 7.57 -5.58
CA GLY A 132 -10.95 8.29 -5.22
C GLY A 132 -11.12 8.55 -3.72
N HIS A 133 -10.40 7.79 -2.88
CA HIS A 133 -10.45 7.89 -1.43
C HIS A 133 -9.12 8.40 -0.83
N THR A 134 -8.28 9.05 -1.65
CA THR A 134 -7.10 9.77 -1.19
C THR A 134 -7.43 11.24 -1.01
N PHE A 135 -7.17 11.78 0.18
CA PHE A 135 -7.40 13.19 0.51
C PHE A 135 -6.10 13.90 0.88
N PHE A 136 -6.08 15.22 0.69
CA PHE A 136 -4.94 16.05 1.07
C PHE A 136 -5.42 17.16 2.00
N PHE A 137 -4.67 17.39 3.07
CA PHE A 137 -4.85 18.53 3.96
C PHE A 137 -3.60 19.40 3.89
N ARG A 138 -3.78 20.70 3.75
CA ARG A 138 -2.69 21.67 3.66
C ARG A 138 -2.86 22.76 4.71
N GLN A 139 -1.73 23.30 5.15
CA GLN A 139 -1.75 24.52 5.95
C GLN A 139 -2.55 25.62 5.21
N GLY A 140 -3.48 26.26 5.93
CA GLY A 140 -4.42 27.26 5.39
C GLY A 140 -5.74 26.70 4.88
N ASP A 141 -5.92 25.38 4.81
CA ASP A 141 -7.22 24.79 4.45
C ASP A 141 -8.25 25.05 5.56
N LYS A 142 -9.51 25.25 5.15
CA LYS A 142 -10.64 25.33 6.07
C LYS A 142 -11.21 23.95 6.35
N LEU A 143 -11.37 23.61 7.62
CA LEU A 143 -11.94 22.35 8.10
C LEU A 143 -13.19 22.59 8.93
N ASN A 144 -14.27 21.92 8.53
CA ASN A 144 -15.43 21.73 9.40
C ASN A 144 -15.25 20.43 10.18
N GLU A 145 -15.14 20.53 11.50
CA GLU A 145 -14.87 19.39 12.39
C GLU A 145 -15.88 18.24 12.22
N ALA A 146 -17.18 18.56 12.14
CA ALA A 146 -18.23 17.54 12.01
C ALA A 146 -18.18 16.83 10.65
N ALA A 147 -17.92 17.59 9.59
CA ALA A 147 -17.75 17.02 8.24
C ALA A 147 -16.49 16.16 8.15
N LEU A 148 -15.37 16.63 8.72
CA LEU A 148 -14.12 15.87 8.76
C LEU A 148 -14.28 14.56 9.54
N LYS A 149 -14.96 14.60 10.70
CA LYS A 149 -15.24 13.40 11.47
C LYS A 149 -16.00 12.36 10.65
N LEU A 150 -17.03 12.79 9.93
CA LEU A 150 -17.80 11.91 9.05
C LEU A 150 -16.93 11.37 7.91
N GLN A 151 -16.11 12.22 7.30
CA GLN A 151 -15.19 11.84 6.22
C GLN A 151 -14.15 10.81 6.69
N LEU A 152 -13.57 10.99 7.88
CA LEU A 152 -12.62 10.04 8.47
C LEU A 152 -13.30 8.70 8.76
N GLN A 153 -14.50 8.72 9.33
CA GLN A 153 -15.27 7.49 9.57
C GLN A 153 -15.60 6.76 8.26
N GLN A 154 -16.03 7.47 7.22
CA GLN A 154 -16.30 6.90 5.90
C GLN A 154 -15.03 6.36 5.23
N ALA A 155 -13.89 7.00 5.49
CA ALA A 155 -12.60 6.52 5.03
C ALA A 155 -12.09 5.30 5.82
N GLY A 156 -12.78 4.85 6.88
CA GLY A 156 -12.36 3.68 7.68
C GLY A 156 -11.36 4.01 8.78
N TYR A 157 -11.34 5.25 9.27
CA TYR A 157 -10.49 5.65 10.40
C TYR A 157 -11.20 5.49 11.73
N ASP A 158 -10.46 5.02 12.73
CA ASP A 158 -10.95 4.74 14.07
C ASP A 158 -10.83 5.96 15.00
N PRO A 159 -11.93 6.41 15.63
CA PRO A 159 -11.87 7.46 16.64
C PRO A 159 -11.28 6.91 17.94
N VAL A 160 -10.15 7.47 18.37
CA VAL A 160 -9.47 7.09 19.60
C VAL A 160 -9.26 8.27 20.53
N SER A 161 -9.01 7.97 21.79
CA SER A 161 -8.57 8.99 22.73
C SER A 161 -7.16 9.46 22.36
N SER A 162 -6.20 8.57 22.16
CA SER A 162 -4.81 8.88 21.78
C SER A 162 -4.43 8.11 20.54
N VAL A 163 -3.88 8.80 19.54
CA VAL A 163 -3.46 8.21 18.27
C VAL A 163 -2.12 7.52 18.45
N MET A 164 -2.06 6.23 18.14
CA MET A 164 -0.88 5.38 18.29
C MET A 164 -0.52 4.65 17.00
N ARG A 165 -1.52 4.26 16.18
CA ARG A 165 -1.33 3.42 15.00
C ARG A 165 -1.94 4.04 13.74
N PRO A 166 -1.45 3.66 12.54
CA PRO A 166 -2.08 4.06 11.28
C PRO A 166 -3.58 3.73 11.27
N GLY A 167 -4.38 4.62 10.67
CA GLY A 167 -5.83 4.49 10.63
C GLY A 167 -6.56 5.09 11.84
N GLU A 168 -5.84 5.63 12.83
CA GLU A 168 -6.46 6.24 14.01
C GLU A 168 -6.53 7.77 13.91
N TYR A 169 -7.54 8.36 14.55
CA TYR A 169 -7.65 9.81 14.72
C TYR A 169 -8.24 10.21 16.07
N SER A 170 -7.94 11.43 16.51
CA SER A 170 -8.52 12.08 17.68
C SER A 170 -8.83 13.54 17.39
N ILE A 171 -9.97 14.02 17.87
CA ILE A 171 -10.38 15.42 17.72
C ILE A 171 -10.68 15.96 19.11
N ARG A 172 -10.00 17.05 19.48
CA ARG A 172 -10.09 17.68 20.81
C ARG A 172 -10.13 19.20 20.66
N GLY A 173 -11.31 19.74 20.35
CA GLY A 173 -11.46 21.16 20.05
C GLY A 173 -10.66 21.54 18.80
N GLY A 174 -9.81 22.57 18.90
CA GLY A 174 -8.97 23.02 17.78
C GLY A 174 -7.81 22.09 17.43
N LEU A 175 -7.63 20.95 18.10
CA LEU A 175 -6.54 20.03 17.83
C LEU A 175 -7.05 18.73 17.22
N ILE A 176 -6.50 18.36 16.08
CA ILE A 176 -6.80 17.09 15.41
C ILE A 176 -5.50 16.30 15.26
N ASP A 177 -5.45 15.15 15.92
CA ASP A 177 -4.39 14.16 15.72
C ASP A 177 -4.89 13.10 14.75
N LEU A 178 -4.08 12.74 13.75
CA LEU A 178 -4.43 11.71 12.78
C LEU A 178 -3.18 10.96 12.34
N PHE A 179 -3.29 9.63 12.19
CA PHE A 179 -2.22 8.81 11.65
C PHE A 179 -2.63 8.27 10.29
N PRO A 180 -2.21 8.92 9.19
CA PRO A 180 -2.59 8.48 7.86
C PRO A 180 -2.07 7.09 7.53
N MET A 181 -2.90 6.28 6.87
CA MET A 181 -2.40 5.14 6.13
C MET A 181 -1.38 5.60 5.09
N GLY A 182 -0.28 4.87 5.01
CA GLY A 182 0.87 5.17 4.17
C GLY A 182 1.81 6.27 4.67
N SER A 183 1.63 6.76 5.90
CA SER A 183 2.60 7.61 6.59
C SER A 183 3.45 6.81 7.57
N SER A 184 4.69 7.23 7.80
CA SER A 184 5.56 6.65 8.84
C SER A 184 5.34 7.28 10.22
N LEU A 185 4.69 8.45 10.29
CA LEU A 185 4.43 9.18 11.53
C LEU A 185 3.02 9.79 11.51
N PRO A 186 2.39 9.94 12.69
CA PRO A 186 1.14 10.68 12.81
C PRO A 186 1.37 12.19 12.76
N TYR A 187 0.30 12.92 12.46
CA TYR A 187 0.28 14.36 12.32
C TYR A 187 -0.74 15.00 13.26
N ARG A 188 -0.36 16.17 13.78
CA ARG A 188 -1.18 17.05 14.60
C ARG A 188 -1.49 18.30 13.80
N LEU A 189 -2.77 18.56 13.58
CA LEU A 189 -3.30 19.74 12.92
C LEU A 189 -3.81 20.67 14.02
N ASP A 190 -3.23 21.87 14.08
CA ASP A 190 -3.63 22.94 15.00
C ASP A 190 -4.51 23.92 14.24
N LEU A 191 -5.74 24.10 14.72
CA LEU A 191 -6.76 24.93 14.09
C LEU A 191 -6.89 26.27 14.80
N PHE A 192 -6.90 27.34 14.01
CA PHE A 192 -7.33 28.66 14.46
C PHE A 192 -8.75 28.94 13.92
N GLY A 193 -9.76 28.71 14.76
CA GLY A 193 -11.15 28.73 14.31
C GLY A 193 -11.45 27.52 13.42
N ASP A 194 -11.69 27.76 12.13
CA ASP A 194 -11.95 26.73 11.13
C ASP A 194 -10.78 26.51 10.17
N GLU A 195 -9.61 27.13 10.39
CA GLU A 195 -8.47 27.09 9.47
C GLU A 195 -7.29 26.32 10.07
N ILE A 196 -6.62 25.49 9.27
CA ILE A 196 -5.39 24.80 9.67
C ILE A 196 -4.24 25.82 9.76
N GLU A 197 -3.93 26.27 10.97
CA GLU A 197 -2.83 27.19 11.21
C GLU A 197 -1.48 26.47 11.06
N GLN A 198 -1.37 25.25 11.58
CA GLN A 198 -0.14 24.49 11.55
C GLN A 198 -0.36 22.99 11.46
N ILE A 199 0.55 22.30 10.78
CA ILE A 199 0.64 20.84 10.80
C ILE A 199 2.02 20.44 11.31
N ARG A 200 2.07 19.50 12.26
CA ARG A 200 3.32 18.94 12.81
C ARG A 200 3.27 17.42 12.81
N ALA A 201 4.36 16.77 12.43
CA ALA A 201 4.54 15.37 12.78
C ALA A 201 4.70 15.24 14.30
N PHE A 202 4.30 14.12 14.89
CA PHE A 202 4.54 13.84 16.31
C PHE A 202 4.95 12.37 16.51
N ASP A 203 5.59 12.11 17.64
CA ASP A 203 5.99 10.77 18.04
C ASP A 203 4.82 10.09 18.79
N PRO A 204 4.31 8.93 18.31
CA PRO A 204 3.11 8.30 18.87
C PRO A 204 3.31 7.82 20.31
N ASP A 205 4.53 7.44 20.72
CA ASP A 205 4.77 6.92 22.06
C ASP A 205 4.84 8.05 23.10
N THR A 206 5.54 9.13 22.77
CA THR A 206 5.76 10.27 23.66
C THR A 206 4.70 11.36 23.53
N GLN A 207 3.89 11.31 22.48
CA GLN A 207 2.86 12.30 22.13
C GLN A 207 3.41 13.73 21.94
N ARG A 208 4.71 13.83 21.64
CA ARG A 208 5.43 15.10 21.47
C ARG A 208 5.57 15.46 20.00
N SER A 209 5.31 16.73 19.68
CA SER A 209 5.55 17.26 18.35
C SER A 209 7.02 17.17 17.97
N LEU A 210 7.24 16.84 16.70
CA LEU A 210 8.54 16.77 16.06
C LEU A 210 8.69 18.02 15.17
N TYR A 211 8.69 17.86 13.86
CA TYR A 211 8.89 18.94 12.89
C TYR A 211 7.59 19.35 12.18
N PRO A 212 7.48 20.60 11.70
CA PRO A 212 6.34 21.04 10.91
C PRO A 212 6.34 20.42 9.51
N VAL A 213 5.15 20.22 8.95
CA VAL A 213 4.93 19.79 7.56
C VAL A 213 3.93 20.71 6.87
N LYS A 214 3.98 20.77 5.54
CA LYS A 214 3.10 21.67 4.75
C LYS A 214 1.77 21.02 4.37
N GLU A 215 1.79 19.70 4.18
CA GLU A 215 0.65 18.93 3.74
C GLU A 215 0.68 17.52 4.32
N VAL A 216 -0.50 16.92 4.40
CA VAL A 216 -0.73 15.53 4.79
C VAL A 216 -1.52 14.86 3.68
N ARG A 217 -1.07 13.68 3.27
CA ARG A 217 -1.83 12.77 2.41
C ARG A 217 -2.51 11.73 3.29
N LEU A 218 -3.83 11.61 3.13
CA LEU A 218 -4.66 10.62 3.80
C LEU A 218 -5.07 9.55 2.79
N LEU A 219 -4.52 8.34 2.90
CA LEU A 219 -5.01 7.18 2.16
C LEU A 219 -6.22 6.56 2.89
N PRO A 220 -6.99 5.64 2.27
CA PRO A 220 -8.10 4.95 2.93
C PRO A 220 -7.62 4.16 4.15
N GLY A 221 -8.45 4.02 5.18
CA GLY A 221 -8.18 3.23 6.38
C GLY A 221 -8.16 1.72 6.14
N HIS A 222 -8.75 1.25 5.04
CA HIS A 222 -8.78 -0.17 4.66
C HIS A 222 -8.51 -0.34 3.16
N GLU A 223 -8.17 -1.55 2.74
CA GLU A 223 -8.03 -1.90 1.30
C GLU A 223 -9.40 -2.06 0.58
N PHE A 224 -10.51 -1.78 1.27
CA PHE A 224 -11.88 -1.83 0.77
C PHE A 224 -12.74 -0.68 1.32
N PRO A 225 -13.80 -0.25 0.60
CA PRO A 225 -14.72 0.78 1.09
C PRO A 225 -15.61 0.22 2.20
N PHE A 226 -15.86 1.00 3.25
CA PHE A 226 -16.70 0.58 4.37
C PHE A 226 -17.78 1.61 4.79
N ASP A 227 -18.18 2.48 3.86
CA ASP A 227 -19.31 3.38 4.04
C ASP A 227 -20.68 2.66 3.98
N ASP A 228 -21.77 3.38 4.26
CA ASP A 228 -23.12 2.81 4.28
C ASP A 228 -23.54 2.14 2.95
N ALA A 229 -23.12 2.72 1.82
CA ALA A 229 -23.45 2.21 0.51
C ALA A 229 -22.66 0.93 0.21
N SER A 230 -21.35 0.91 0.49
CA SER A 230 -20.51 -0.26 0.29
C SER A 230 -20.89 -1.42 1.22
N ARG A 231 -21.24 -1.14 2.48
CA ARG A 231 -21.75 -2.17 3.42
C ARG A 231 -23.08 -2.77 2.93
N THR A 232 -23.94 -1.96 2.31
CA THR A 232 -25.18 -2.44 1.72
C THR A 232 -24.92 -3.31 0.49
N ALA A 233 -24.02 -2.88 -0.39
CA ALA A 233 -23.60 -3.64 -1.57
C ALA A 233 -22.93 -4.97 -1.18
N PHE A 234 -22.04 -4.96 -0.19
CA PHE A 234 -21.41 -6.15 0.39
C PHE A 234 -22.45 -7.17 0.86
N ARG A 235 -23.47 -6.75 1.62
CA ARG A 235 -24.54 -7.66 2.07
C ARG A 235 -25.44 -8.13 0.92
N GLY A 236 -25.61 -7.31 -0.12
CA GLY A 236 -26.27 -7.69 -1.36
C GLY A 236 -25.55 -8.86 -2.02
N ARG A 237 -24.27 -8.64 -2.38
CA ARG A 237 -23.40 -9.63 -3.02
C ARG A 237 -23.19 -10.88 -2.16
N TRP A 238 -23.12 -10.74 -0.83
CA TRP A 238 -23.06 -11.89 0.08
C TRP A 238 -24.23 -12.86 -0.14
N ARG A 239 -25.45 -12.35 -0.25
CA ARG A 239 -26.66 -13.18 -0.44
C ARG A 239 -26.78 -13.78 -1.84
N GLU A 240 -26.06 -13.23 -2.81
CA GLU A 240 -25.97 -13.77 -4.17
C GLU A 240 -24.96 -14.91 -4.26
N VAL A 241 -23.88 -14.83 -3.47
CA VAL A 241 -22.77 -15.80 -3.50
C VAL A 241 -22.98 -16.96 -2.53
N PHE A 242 -23.49 -16.70 -1.33
CA PHE A 242 -23.60 -17.71 -0.27
C PHE A 242 -25.04 -18.13 -0.01
N GLU A 243 -25.25 -19.44 0.12
CA GLU A 243 -26.53 -20.03 0.49
C GLU A 243 -26.75 -20.03 2.02
N GLY A 244 -28.01 -20.13 2.44
CA GLY A 244 -28.41 -20.26 3.85
C GLY A 244 -28.72 -18.92 4.54
N ASP A 245 -28.82 -18.95 5.87
CA ASP A 245 -29.11 -17.77 6.67
C ASP A 245 -27.83 -16.97 6.96
N PRO A 246 -27.62 -15.80 6.34
CA PRO A 246 -26.39 -15.04 6.48
C PRO A 246 -26.21 -14.45 7.89
N THR A 247 -27.27 -14.34 8.69
CA THR A 247 -27.19 -13.83 10.07
C THR A 247 -26.46 -14.79 11.01
N ARG A 248 -26.21 -16.04 10.58
CA ARG A 248 -25.36 -16.98 11.30
C ARG A 248 -23.88 -16.63 11.21
N CYS A 249 -23.46 -15.85 10.21
CA CYS A 249 -22.10 -15.34 10.09
C CYS A 249 -21.97 -14.01 10.86
N SER A 250 -20.96 -13.89 11.73
CA SER A 250 -20.66 -12.64 12.44
C SER A 250 -20.28 -11.53 11.47
N ILE A 251 -19.40 -11.77 10.51
CA ILE A 251 -18.93 -10.78 9.52
C ILE A 251 -20.11 -10.12 8.80
N TYR A 252 -21.09 -10.89 8.35
CA TYR A 252 -22.28 -10.34 7.69
C TYR A 252 -23.12 -9.45 8.64
N LYS A 253 -23.34 -9.89 9.88
CA LYS A 253 -24.09 -9.11 10.88
C LYS A 253 -23.36 -7.84 11.27
N ASP A 254 -22.07 -7.93 11.50
CA ASP A 254 -21.23 -6.84 11.99
C ASP A 254 -21.06 -5.78 10.89
N ALA A 255 -20.94 -6.18 9.63
CA ALA A 255 -21.01 -5.28 8.48
C ALA A 255 -22.34 -4.48 8.46
N ASN A 256 -23.46 -5.06 8.90
CA ASN A 256 -24.72 -4.32 9.06
C ASN A 256 -24.64 -3.26 10.16
N LEU A 257 -23.93 -3.56 11.25
CA LEU A 257 -23.72 -2.66 12.38
C LEU A 257 -22.61 -1.63 12.16
N GLY A 258 -21.87 -1.73 11.04
CA GLY A 258 -20.76 -0.84 10.74
C GLY A 258 -19.46 -1.21 11.47
N ILE A 259 -19.32 -2.48 11.83
CA ILE A 259 -18.17 -3.01 12.54
C ILE A 259 -17.33 -3.83 11.54
N PRO A 260 -16.09 -3.43 11.22
CA PRO A 260 -15.20 -4.21 10.38
C PRO A 260 -14.59 -5.36 11.21
N SER A 261 -15.29 -6.49 11.26
CA SER A 261 -14.87 -7.65 12.06
C SER A 261 -13.59 -8.29 11.54
N ALA A 262 -12.82 -8.90 12.45
CA ALA A 262 -11.59 -9.57 12.10
C ALA A 262 -11.79 -10.64 11.01
N GLY A 263 -10.88 -10.66 10.02
CA GLY A 263 -10.92 -11.57 8.87
C GLY A 263 -11.83 -11.14 7.71
N ILE A 264 -12.45 -9.95 7.80
CA ILE A 264 -13.31 -9.41 6.74
C ILE A 264 -12.58 -9.21 5.40
N GLU A 265 -11.26 -9.04 5.43
CA GLU A 265 -10.37 -8.91 4.27
C GLU A 265 -10.45 -10.14 3.35
N SER A 266 -10.71 -11.33 3.90
CA SER A 266 -10.90 -12.56 3.12
C SER A 266 -12.12 -12.50 2.19
N TYR A 267 -13.01 -11.52 2.40
CA TYR A 267 -14.19 -11.27 1.60
C TYR A 267 -14.05 -10.03 0.70
N LEU A 268 -12.81 -9.57 0.46
CA LEU A 268 -12.49 -8.42 -0.40
C LEU A 268 -13.33 -8.36 -1.69
N PRO A 269 -13.53 -9.47 -2.44
CA PRO A 269 -14.32 -9.43 -3.68
C PRO A 269 -15.77 -8.99 -3.52
N LEU A 270 -16.35 -9.12 -2.33
CA LEU A 270 -17.73 -8.68 -2.09
C LEU A 270 -17.85 -7.16 -1.87
N PHE A 271 -16.74 -6.44 -1.71
CA PHE A 271 -16.75 -4.98 -1.60
C PHE A 271 -16.72 -4.25 -2.95
N PHE A 272 -16.40 -4.95 -4.03
CA PHE A 272 -16.25 -4.38 -5.36
C PHE A 272 -17.10 -5.12 -6.39
N ASP A 273 -17.47 -4.43 -7.47
CA ASP A 273 -18.09 -5.11 -8.63
C ASP A 273 -17.04 -5.94 -9.38
N GLU A 274 -15.82 -5.40 -9.47
CA GLU A 274 -14.65 -6.08 -10.05
C GLU A 274 -13.42 -5.82 -9.19
N CYS A 275 -12.68 -6.88 -8.89
CA CYS A 275 -11.35 -6.77 -8.25
C CYS A 275 -10.24 -6.61 -9.29
N SER A 276 -9.14 -6.03 -8.83
CA SER A 276 -7.92 -5.88 -9.60
C SER A 276 -6.83 -6.85 -9.14
N THR A 277 -5.72 -6.81 -9.85
CA THR A 277 -4.44 -7.46 -9.55
C THR A 277 -3.36 -6.40 -9.44
N VAL A 278 -2.15 -6.78 -9.01
CA VAL A 278 -1.01 -5.84 -8.96
C VAL A 278 -0.68 -5.22 -10.32
N PHE A 279 -0.99 -5.91 -11.43
CA PHE A 279 -0.75 -5.42 -12.78
C PHE A 279 -1.61 -4.21 -13.13
N ASP A 280 -2.81 -4.09 -12.55
CA ASP A 280 -3.71 -2.95 -12.77
C ASP A 280 -3.22 -1.66 -12.11
N TYR A 281 -2.28 -1.79 -11.15
CA TYR A 281 -1.63 -0.69 -10.45
C TYR A 281 -0.39 -0.16 -11.18
N PHE A 282 0.03 -0.78 -12.28
CA PHE A 282 1.19 -0.28 -13.03
C PHE A 282 0.95 1.15 -13.54
N PRO A 283 2.01 2.00 -13.56
CA PRO A 283 1.88 3.39 -13.98
C PRO A 283 1.21 3.54 -15.34
N ARG A 284 0.25 4.46 -15.43
CA ARG A 284 -0.49 4.74 -16.68
C ARG A 284 0.19 5.80 -17.57
N SER A 285 1.46 6.13 -17.34
CA SER A 285 2.20 7.14 -18.12
C SER A 285 2.38 6.75 -19.60
N GLY A 286 2.19 5.47 -19.93
CA GLY A 286 2.41 4.92 -21.27
C GLY A 286 3.85 4.43 -21.49
N ASP A 287 4.75 4.71 -20.55
CA ASP A 287 6.11 4.19 -20.59
C ASP A 287 6.12 2.70 -20.23
N PRO A 288 7.06 1.91 -20.78
CA PRO A 288 7.19 0.49 -20.47
C PRO A 288 7.38 0.23 -18.96
N VAL A 289 6.89 -0.92 -18.50
CA VAL A 289 7.22 -1.48 -17.17
C VAL A 289 8.20 -2.62 -17.35
N TRP A 290 9.29 -2.61 -16.59
CA TRP A 290 10.29 -3.68 -16.65
C TRP A 290 9.97 -4.76 -15.62
N LEU A 291 9.58 -5.94 -16.08
CA LEU A 291 9.34 -7.10 -15.22
C LEU A 291 10.61 -7.94 -15.04
N VAL A 292 10.91 -8.30 -13.80
CA VAL A 292 12.01 -9.19 -13.42
C VAL A 292 11.45 -10.32 -12.57
N ASN A 293 11.90 -11.55 -12.82
CA ASN A 293 11.56 -12.71 -11.99
C ASN A 293 12.84 -13.19 -11.28
N ILE A 294 12.73 -13.46 -9.99
CA ILE A 294 13.81 -14.01 -9.16
C ILE A 294 13.32 -15.33 -8.57
N GLY A 295 14.15 -16.37 -8.67
CA GLY A 295 13.81 -17.73 -8.25
C GLY A 295 12.83 -18.46 -9.20
N ASP A 296 12.37 -19.64 -8.80
CA ASP A 296 11.36 -20.41 -9.53
C ASP A 296 9.95 -19.93 -9.18
N VAL A 297 9.57 -18.83 -9.82
CA VAL A 297 8.25 -18.22 -9.65
C VAL A 297 7.12 -19.17 -10.09
N GLU A 298 7.36 -20.03 -11.08
CA GLU A 298 6.35 -20.97 -11.58
C GLU A 298 6.06 -22.08 -10.57
N GLU A 299 7.11 -22.64 -9.96
CA GLU A 299 6.96 -23.61 -8.88
C GLU A 299 6.25 -22.99 -7.66
N SER A 300 6.64 -21.78 -7.25
CA SER A 300 5.97 -21.07 -6.16
C SER A 300 4.48 -20.83 -6.42
N ILE A 301 4.09 -20.49 -7.65
CA ILE A 301 2.67 -20.34 -8.02
C ILE A 301 1.93 -21.67 -7.90
N LYS A 302 2.53 -22.76 -8.37
CA LYS A 302 1.92 -24.10 -8.30
C LYS A 302 1.78 -24.59 -6.86
N GLY A 303 2.70 -24.22 -5.97
CA GLY A 303 2.68 -24.60 -4.56
C GLY A 303 1.79 -23.73 -3.66
N PHE A 304 1.26 -22.61 -4.15
CA PHE A 304 0.42 -21.70 -3.36
C PHE A 304 -1.03 -22.19 -3.17
N TRP A 305 -1.54 -22.98 -4.11
CA TRP A 305 -2.89 -23.54 -4.12
C TRP A 305 -2.88 -25.03 -3.77
#